data_AF-A0A842KW73-F1
#
_entry.id   AF-A0A842KW73-F1
#
_cell.length_a   1.000
_cell.length_b   1.000
_cell.length_c   1.000
_cell.angle_alpha   90.00
_cell.angle_beta   90.00
_cell.angle_gamma   90.00
#
_symmetry.space_group_name_H-M   'P 1'
#
loop_
_entity.id
_entity.type
_entity.pdbx_description
1 polymer ?
#
loop_
_entity_poly.entity_id
_entity_poly.type
_entity_poly.pdbx_seq_one_letter_code
_entity_poly.pdbx_strand_id
1 'polypeptide(L)'
;MDFKQESVVHEYPDEKYSRMVFTISIQREIFPVFMKNFVPITLITLISLLSFAVSIQNYSQRISIGITTLFSAVAYHLATLSTLPPLSYLTLFNRIMLAIYSLFLYNIGVSVQGMRLVDRKQIEKATVFEDRMQKLLPIVIIVLLIFFTIVVEPFT
;
A
#
# COMPACT_ATOMS: atom_id res chain seq x y z
N MET A 1 -28.21 -7.98 13.99
CA MET A 1 -28.27 -9.30 13.32
C MET A 1 -29.70 -9.46 12.84
N ASP A 2 -29.93 -9.20 11.56
CA ASP A 2 -31.26 -9.35 10.97
C ASP A 2 -31.34 -10.74 10.35
N PHE A 3 -32.23 -11.56 10.90
CA PHE A 3 -32.52 -12.89 10.37
C PHE A 3 -33.70 -12.78 9.41
N LYS A 4 -33.50 -13.13 8.14
CA LYS A 4 -34.59 -13.28 7.18
C LYS A 4 -34.71 -14.74 6.78
N GLN A 5 -35.93 -15.26 6.86
CA GLN A 5 -36.29 -16.62 6.50
C GLN A 5 -37.27 -16.55 5.33
N GLU A 6 -36.89 -17.13 4.20
CA GLU A 6 -37.75 -17.23 3.02
C GLU A 6 -37.80 -18.70 2.57
N SER A 7 -39.01 -19.23 2.40
CA SER A 7 -39.24 -20.56 1.81
C SER A 7 -39.44 -20.40 0.31
N VAL A 8 -38.51 -20.90 -0.50
CA VAL A 8 -38.57 -20.82 -1.97
C VAL A 8 -38.60 -22.25 -2.52
N VAL A 9 -39.64 -22.57 -3.29
CA VAL A 9 -39.71 -23.84 -4.03
C VAL A 9 -38.89 -23.67 -5.30
N HIS A 10 -37.85 -24.49 -5.48
CA HIS A 10 -36.99 -24.43 -6.65
C HIS A 10 -37.35 -25.57 -7.61
N GLU A 11 -37.76 -25.22 -8.82
CA GLU A 11 -38.08 -26.17 -9.89
C GLU A 11 -36.82 -26.48 -10.71
N TYR A 12 -36.43 -27.76 -10.73
CA TYR A 12 -35.49 -28.28 -11.71
C TYR A 12 -36.27 -28.88 -12.90
N PRO A 13 -35.62 -29.10 -14.05
CA PRO A 13 -36.28 -29.59 -15.26
C PRO A 13 -37.09 -30.89 -15.06
N ASP A 14 -36.68 -31.75 -14.12
CA ASP A 14 -37.29 -33.06 -13.90
C ASP A 14 -38.09 -33.17 -12.59
N GLU A 15 -37.82 -32.35 -11.55
CA GLU A 15 -38.47 -32.47 -10.23
C GLU A 15 -38.52 -31.15 -9.44
N LYS A 16 -39.48 -31.04 -8.51
CA LYS A 16 -39.65 -29.87 -7.60
C LYS A 16 -39.17 -30.18 -6.20
N TYR A 17 -38.34 -29.30 -5.64
CA TYR A 17 -37.84 -29.43 -4.27
C TYR A 17 -38.18 -28.19 -3.43
N SER A 18 -38.65 -28.42 -2.19
CA SER A 18 -38.85 -27.36 -1.20
C SER A 18 -37.51 -26.99 -0.57
N ARG A 19 -37.11 -25.71 -0.66
CA ARG A 19 -35.88 -25.19 -0.03
C ARG A 19 -36.23 -24.10 0.97
N MET A 20 -35.78 -24.28 2.20
CA MET A 20 -35.83 -23.24 3.22
C MET A 20 -34.47 -22.55 3.28
N VAL A 21 -34.41 -21.25 2.96
CA VAL A 21 -33.17 -20.48 2.96
C VAL A 21 -33.15 -19.57 4.19
N PHE A 22 -32.15 -19.79 5.04
CA PHE A 22 -31.84 -18.91 6.15
C PHE A 22 -30.73 -17.95 5.72
N THR A 23 -31.01 -16.65 5.72
CA THR A 23 -30.01 -15.64 5.40
C THR A 23 -29.60 -14.90 6.66
N ILE A 24 -28.30 -14.91 6.94
CA ILE A 24 -27.67 -14.17 8.04
C ILE A 24 -26.81 -13.07 7.43
N SER A 25 -27.16 -11.81 7.67
CA SER A 25 -26.34 -10.68 7.26
C SER A 25 -25.22 -10.45 8.28
N ILE A 26 -23.99 -10.74 7.88
CA ILE A 26 -22.77 -10.46 8.65
C ILE A 26 -22.10 -9.24 8.03
N GLN A 27 -21.88 -8.20 8.83
CA GLN A 27 -21.09 -7.05 8.43
C GLN A 27 -19.72 -7.12 9.11
N ARG A 28 -18.68 -6.70 8.38
CA ARG A 28 -17.32 -6.64 8.93
C ARG A 28 -17.14 -5.30 9.64
N GLU A 29 -16.70 -5.34 10.89
CA GLU A 29 -16.29 -4.15 11.61
C GLU A 29 -15.11 -3.47 10.91
N ILE A 30 -15.35 -2.29 10.33
CA ILE A 30 -14.39 -1.61 9.46
C ILE A 30 -13.26 -0.99 10.29
N PHE A 31 -13.58 -0.44 11.46
CA PHE A 31 -12.63 0.31 12.28
C PHE A 31 -11.45 -0.52 12.82
N PRO A 32 -11.67 -1.71 13.44
CA PRO A 32 -10.56 -2.53 13.95
C PRO A 32 -9.67 -3.07 12.82
N VAL A 33 -10.26 -3.42 11.68
CA VAL A 33 -9.55 -3.90 10.50
C VAL A 33 -8.69 -2.78 9.91
N PHE A 34 -9.24 -1.57 9.83
CA PHE A 34 -8.53 -0.40 9.36
C PHE A 34 -7.34 -0.08 10.27
N MET A 35 -7.53 -0.03 11.59
CA MET A 35 -6.43 0.22 12.55
C MET A 35 -5.33 -0.85 12.47
N LYS A 36 -5.71 -2.13 12.42
CA LYS A 36 -4.73 -3.23 12.33
C LYS A 36 -3.87 -3.15 11.07
N ASN A 37 -4.44 -2.66 9.97
CA ASN A 37 -3.73 -2.61 8.70
C ASN A 37 -2.98 -1.30 8.47
N PHE A 38 -3.60 -0.17 8.81
CA PHE A 38 -3.09 1.15 8.47
C PHE A 38 -1.91 1.59 9.36
N VAL A 39 -1.93 1.21 10.64
CA VAL A 39 -0.87 1.54 11.59
C VAL A 39 0.51 1.03 11.14
N PRO A 40 0.72 -0.27 10.86
CA PRO A 40 2.05 -0.77 10.45
C PRO A 40 2.53 -0.13 9.15
N ILE A 41 1.64 0.06 8.18
CA ILE A 41 1.96 0.72 6.90
C ILE A 41 2.43 2.16 7.12
N THR A 42 1.72 2.90 7.97
CA THR A 42 2.04 4.29 8.28
C THR A 42 3.41 4.38 8.95
N LEU A 43 3.71 3.50 9.90
CA LEU A 43 5.02 3.46 10.57
C LEU A 43 6.16 3.19 9.60
N ILE A 44 6.04 2.19 8.71
CA ILE A 44 7.07 1.90 7.71
C ILE A 44 7.29 3.09 6.77
N THR A 45 6.19 3.75 6.37
CA THR A 45 6.25 4.93 5.51
C THR A 45 6.95 6.10 6.20
N LEU A 46 6.65 6.37 7.47
CA LEU A 46 7.32 7.40 8.26
C LEU A 46 8.82 7.13 8.40
N ILE A 47 9.22 5.87 8.63
CA ILE A 47 10.65 5.50 8.69
C ILE A 47 11.34 5.77 7.35
N SER A 48 10.68 5.47 6.23
CA SER A 48 11.21 5.77 4.89
C SER A 48 11.37 7.28 4.68
N LEU A 49 10.42 8.09 5.17
CA LEU A 49 10.52 9.55 5.13
C LEU A 49 11.67 10.08 6.01
N LEU A 50 11.91 9.48 7.18
CA LEU A 50 13.05 9.83 8.04
C LEU A 50 14.41 9.56 7.36
N SER A 51 14.48 8.67 6.36
CA SER A 51 15.69 8.49 5.54
C SER A 51 16.15 9.79 4.87
N PHE A 52 15.22 10.69 4.54
CA PHE A 52 15.56 12.01 3.98
C PHE A 52 16.17 12.97 5.01
N ALA A 53 15.95 12.76 6.31
CA ALA A 53 16.52 13.59 7.38
C ALA A 53 17.98 13.24 7.70
N VAL A 54 18.46 12.07 7.29
CA VAL A 54 19.87 11.66 7.41
C VAL A 54 20.74 12.58 6.53
N SER A 55 22.03 12.77 6.78
CA SER A 55 22.90 13.56 5.87
C SER A 55 23.13 12.86 4.52
N ILE A 56 23.21 13.61 3.41
CA ILE A 56 23.45 13.05 2.06
C ILE A 56 24.82 12.38 1.92
N GLN A 57 25.76 12.76 2.79
CA GLN A 57 27.08 12.15 2.86
C GLN A 57 27.02 10.71 3.40
N ASN A 58 26.01 10.41 4.22
CA ASN A 58 25.78 9.06 4.77
C ASN A 58 24.85 8.25 3.86
N TYR A 59 25.15 8.20 2.56
CA TYR A 59 24.33 7.51 1.57
C TYR A 59 24.14 6.01 1.88
N SER A 60 25.15 5.36 2.47
CA SER A 60 25.07 3.94 2.86
C SER A 60 23.95 3.68 3.88
N GLN A 61 23.78 4.57 4.85
CA GLN A 61 22.71 4.48 5.85
C GLN A 61 21.33 4.70 5.22
N ARG A 62 21.22 5.68 4.32
CA ARG A 62 19.98 5.99 3.61
C ARG A 62 19.50 4.85 2.72
N ILE A 63 20.41 4.30 1.94
CA ILE A 63 20.13 3.14 1.08
C ILE A 63 19.74 1.93 1.94
N SER A 64 20.43 1.69 3.06
CA SER A 64 20.07 0.62 4.00
C SER A 64 18.66 0.81 4.54
N ILE A 65 18.29 2.00 5.03
CA ILE A 65 16.93 2.30 5.50
C ILE A 65 15.91 2.12 4.37
N GLY A 66 16.20 2.58 3.15
CA GLY A 66 15.34 2.40 1.99
C GLY A 66 15.08 0.93 1.65
N ILE A 67 16.12 0.10 1.61
CA ILE A 67 16.01 -1.34 1.34
C ILE A 67 15.24 -2.04 2.47
N THR A 68 15.54 -1.74 3.73
CA THR A 68 14.86 -2.33 4.89
C THR A 68 13.37 -1.98 4.88
N THR A 69 13.01 -0.71 4.65
CA THR A 69 11.59 -0.29 4.62
C THR A 69 10.82 -0.93 3.47
N LEU A 70 11.44 -1.06 2.29
CA LEU A 70 10.86 -1.80 1.17
C LEU A 70 10.64 -3.27 1.52
N PHE A 71 11.65 -3.95 2.06
CA PHE A 71 11.55 -5.34 2.47
C PHE A 71 10.48 -5.54 3.55
N SER A 72 10.42 -4.69 4.57
CA SER A 72 9.41 -4.74 5.62
C SER A 72 8.00 -4.59 5.07
N ALA A 73 7.78 -3.68 4.11
CA ALA A 73 6.47 -3.49 3.51
C ALA A 73 6.07 -4.66 2.60
N VAL A 74 7.01 -5.29 1.89
CA VAL A 74 6.76 -6.54 1.14
C VAL A 74 6.40 -7.69 2.06
N ALA A 75 7.16 -7.87 3.14
CA ALA A 75 6.88 -8.90 4.14
C ALA A 75 5.50 -8.70 4.78
N TYR A 76 5.16 -7.45 5.13
CA TYR A 76 3.86 -7.11 5.70
C TYR A 76 2.70 -7.38 4.73
N HIS A 77 2.87 -7.03 3.45
CA HIS A 77 1.87 -7.30 2.41
C HIS A 77 1.66 -8.80 2.23
N LEU A 78 2.73 -9.59 2.19
CA LEU A 78 2.65 -11.05 2.08
C LEU A 78 1.95 -11.68 3.29
N ALA A 79 2.25 -11.21 4.50
CA ALA A 79 1.58 -11.65 5.73
C ALA A 79 0.09 -11.29 5.76
N THR A 80 -0.32 -10.23 5.05
CA THR A 80 -1.72 -9.85 4.92
C THR A 80 -2.43 -10.67 3.84
N LEU A 81 -1.75 -10.96 2.73
CA LEU A 81 -2.28 -11.78 1.64
C LEU A 81 -2.61 -13.21 2.09
N SER A 82 -1.84 -13.80 3.01
CA SER A 82 -2.11 -15.15 3.54
C SER A 82 -3.40 -15.25 4.37
N THR A 83 -3.94 -14.11 4.83
CA THR A 83 -5.21 -14.06 5.58
C THR A 83 -6.43 -13.91 4.69
N LEU A 84 -6.23 -13.66 3.38
CA LEU A 84 -7.27 -13.42 2.41
C LEU A 84 -7.30 -14.57 1.39
N PRO A 85 -8.50 -15.00 0.92
CA PRO A 85 -8.57 -15.95 -0.19
C PRO A 85 -7.92 -15.34 -1.44
N PRO A 86 -7.34 -16.16 -2.34
CA PRO A 86 -6.80 -15.67 -3.59
C PRO A 86 -7.93 -15.09 -4.46
N LEU A 87 -7.84 -13.80 -4.75
CA LEU A 87 -8.81 -13.08 -5.59
C LEU A 87 -8.17 -12.81 -6.95
N SER A 88 -8.92 -13.00 -8.04
CA SER A 88 -8.45 -12.70 -9.41
C SER A 88 -8.42 -11.20 -9.74
N TYR A 89 -8.78 -10.33 -8.80
CA TYR A 89 -8.77 -8.87 -8.96
C TYR A 89 -7.86 -8.19 -7.93
N LEU A 90 -7.34 -7.01 -8.28
CA LEU A 90 -6.56 -6.20 -7.36
C LEU A 90 -7.48 -5.56 -6.31
N THR A 91 -7.35 -6.01 -5.06
CA THR A 91 -8.00 -5.37 -3.91
C THR A 91 -7.49 -3.94 -3.72
N LEU A 92 -8.30 -3.09 -3.10
CA LEU A 92 -7.91 -1.72 -2.74
C LEU A 92 -6.60 -1.71 -1.92
N PHE A 93 -6.45 -2.64 -0.99
CA PHE A 93 -5.25 -2.79 -0.19
C PHE A 93 -4.00 -3.06 -1.05
N ASN A 94 -4.10 -4.00 -2.01
CA ASN A 94 -2.98 -4.35 -2.90
C ASN A 94 -2.55 -3.14 -3.74
N ARG A 95 -3.49 -2.30 -4.18
CA ARG A 95 -3.21 -1.08 -4.93
C ARG A 95 -2.44 -0.05 -4.08
N ILE A 96 -2.87 0.19 -2.84
CA ILE A 96 -2.17 1.08 -1.91
C ILE A 96 -0.75 0.58 -1.63
N MET A 97 -0.55 -0.73 -1.46
CA MET A 97 0.79 -1.32 -1.29
C MET A 97 1.71 -1.04 -2.48
N LEU A 98 1.20 -1.18 -3.71
CA LEU A 98 1.99 -0.83 -4.92
C LEU A 98 2.37 0.65 -4.98
N ALA A 99 1.50 1.54 -4.51
CA ALA A 99 1.79 2.97 -4.39
C ALA A 99 2.98 3.22 -3.45
N ILE A 100 2.96 2.56 -2.30
CA ILE A 100 3.99 2.69 -1.27
C ILE A 100 5.31 2.08 -1.73
N TYR A 101 5.29 0.96 -2.48
CA TYR A 101 6.50 0.41 -3.09
C TYR A 101 7.12 1.36 -4.10
N SER A 102 6.29 2.03 -4.89
CA SER A 102 6.75 3.04 -5.85
C SER A 102 7.37 4.24 -5.15
N LEU A 103 6.81 4.66 -4.01
CA LEU A 103 7.37 5.71 -3.15
C LEU A 103 8.74 5.29 -2.57
N PHE A 104 8.88 4.06 -2.09
CA PHE A 104 10.15 3.56 -1.54
C PHE A 104 11.21 3.37 -2.62
N LEU A 105 10.82 2.90 -3.80
CA LEU A 105 11.70 2.84 -4.96
C LEU A 105 12.20 4.24 -5.35
N TYR A 106 11.31 5.24 -5.32
CA TYR A 106 11.70 6.64 -5.51
C TYR A 106 12.70 7.11 -4.45
N ASN A 107 12.47 6.82 -3.16
CA ASN A 107 13.40 7.17 -2.07
C ASN A 107 14.81 6.59 -2.28
N ILE A 108 14.89 5.30 -2.62
CA ILE A 108 16.15 4.64 -2.94
C ILE A 108 16.79 5.28 -4.19
N GLY A 109 15.99 5.55 -5.24
CA GLY A 109 16.46 6.18 -6.46
C GLY A 109 17.04 7.57 -6.25
N VAL A 110 16.44 8.39 -5.38
CA VAL A 110 16.97 9.69 -4.98
C VAL A 110 18.27 9.52 -4.19
N SER A 111 18.31 8.57 -3.25
CA SER A 111 19.50 8.29 -2.44
C SER A 111 20.70 7.85 -3.28
N VAL A 112 20.48 6.99 -4.28
CA VAL A 112 21.52 6.52 -5.22
C VAL A 112 21.99 7.66 -6.12
N GLN A 113 21.09 8.49 -6.64
CA GLN A 113 21.48 9.66 -7.43
C GLN A 113 22.29 10.65 -6.60
N GLY A 114 21.87 10.92 -5.37
CA GLY A 114 22.61 11.72 -4.40
C GLY A 114 24.03 11.21 -4.17
N MET A 115 24.18 9.90 -3.96
CA MET A 115 25.50 9.24 -3.85
C MET A 115 26.38 9.54 -5.08
N ARG A 116 25.87 9.37 -6.30
CA ARG A 116 26.64 9.63 -7.53
C ARG A 116 27.10 11.09 -7.68
N LEU A 117 26.36 12.05 -7.14
CA LEU A 117 26.74 13.46 -7.11
C LEU A 117 27.81 13.75 -6.04
N VAL A 118 27.70 13.11 -4.89
CA VAL A 118 28.70 13.18 -3.81
C VAL A 118 30.03 12.58 -4.26
N ASP A 119 30.01 11.42 -4.94
CA ASP A 119 31.21 10.76 -5.49
C ASP A 119 31.94 11.64 -6.51
N ARG A 120 31.21 12.50 -7.23
CA ARG A 120 31.76 13.49 -8.17
C ARG A 120 32.34 14.74 -7.48
N LYS A 121 32.41 14.75 -6.15
CA LYS A 121 32.82 15.89 -5.29
C LYS A 121 31.93 17.13 -5.42
N GLN A 122 30.70 17.00 -5.94
CA GLN A 122 29.77 18.12 -6.16
C GLN A 122 28.74 18.19 -5.02
N ILE A 123 29.20 18.42 -3.80
CA ILE A 123 28.36 18.38 -2.58
C ILE A 123 27.24 19.43 -2.64
N GLU A 124 27.51 20.64 -3.11
CA GLU A 124 26.49 21.70 -3.26
C GLU A 124 25.38 21.32 -4.24
N LYS A 125 25.72 20.65 -5.34
CA LYS A 125 24.70 20.19 -6.30
C LYS A 125 23.90 19.02 -5.75
N ALA A 126 24.52 18.18 -4.91
CA ALA A 126 23.83 17.08 -4.24
C ALA A 126 22.78 17.59 -3.25
N THR A 127 23.10 18.61 -2.44
CA THR A 127 22.16 19.20 -1.48
C THR A 127 21.02 19.94 -2.17
N VAL A 128 21.30 20.71 -3.23
CA VAL A 128 20.26 21.38 -4.04
C VAL A 128 19.37 20.38 -4.76
N PHE A 129 19.95 19.30 -5.31
CA PHE A 129 19.17 18.22 -5.91
C PHE A 129 18.24 17.57 -4.89
N GLU A 130 18.76 17.26 -3.70
CA GLU A 130 17.96 16.64 -2.65
C GLU A 130 16.85 17.54 -2.15
N ASP A 131 17.12 18.81 -1.85
CA ASP A 131 16.10 19.78 -1.43
C ASP A 131 14.99 19.91 -2.48
N ARG A 132 15.37 19.89 -3.78
CA ARG A 132 14.40 19.85 -4.88
C ARG A 132 13.58 18.56 -4.87
N MET A 133 14.20 17.40 -4.67
CA MET A 133 13.49 16.12 -4.62
C MET A 133 12.58 16.01 -3.39
N GLN A 134 12.99 16.52 -2.24
CA GLN A 134 12.18 16.58 -1.02
C GLN A 134 10.96 17.49 -1.20
N LYS A 135 11.10 18.63 -1.89
CA LYS A 135 9.96 19.51 -2.23
C LYS A 135 9.01 18.88 -3.25
N LEU A 136 9.51 18.02 -4.13
CA LEU A 136 8.68 17.25 -5.07
C LEU A 136 8.01 16.04 -4.41
N LEU A 137 8.53 15.53 -3.29
CA LEU A 137 8.00 14.38 -2.58
C LEU A 137 6.50 14.47 -2.24
N PRO A 138 5.95 15.56 -1.66
CA PRO A 138 4.52 15.65 -1.40
C PRO A 138 3.70 15.63 -2.69
N ILE A 139 4.21 16.21 -3.79
CA ILE A 139 3.58 16.17 -5.10
C ILE A 139 3.56 14.71 -5.61
N VAL A 140 4.67 13.98 -5.51
CA VAL A 140 4.75 12.56 -5.89
C VAL A 140 3.77 11.72 -5.07
N ILE A 141 3.67 11.94 -3.76
CA ILE A 141 2.70 11.25 -2.90
C ILE A 141 1.27 11.55 -3.34
N ILE A 142 0.93 12.82 -3.57
CA ILE A 142 -0.42 13.22 -4.01
C ILE A 142 -0.74 12.64 -5.39
N VAL A 143 0.19 12.69 -6.34
CA VAL A 143 0.00 12.12 -7.68
C VAL A 143 -0.19 10.61 -7.62
N LEU A 144 0.61 9.90 -6.81
CA LEU A 144 0.44 8.47 -6.61
C LEU A 144 -0.93 8.19 -5.98
N LEU A 145 -1.30 8.88 -4.91
CA LEU A 145 -2.60 8.70 -4.26
C LEU A 145 -3.75 8.96 -5.24
N ILE A 146 -3.73 10.07 -5.99
CA ILE A 146 -4.74 10.40 -6.99
C ILE A 146 -4.78 9.36 -8.11
N PHE A 147 -3.64 8.93 -8.64
CA PHE A 147 -3.57 7.88 -9.65
C PHE A 147 -4.23 6.59 -9.16
N PHE A 148 -3.92 6.16 -7.93
CA PHE A 148 -4.52 4.98 -7.35
C PHE A 148 -6.00 5.17 -6.99
N THR A 149 -6.44 6.37 -6.59
CA THR A 149 -7.85 6.71 -6.32
C THR A 149 -8.70 6.80 -7.60
N ILE A 150 -8.19 7.39 -8.67
CA ILE A 150 -8.90 7.46 -9.97
C ILE A 150 -9.02 6.06 -10.57
N VAL A 151 -8.00 5.21 -10.43
CA VAL A 151 -8.06 3.79 -10.80
C VAL A 151 -9.03 3.00 -9.90
N VAL A 152 -9.46 3.55 -8.76
CA VAL A 152 -10.41 2.94 -7.81
C VAL A 152 -11.89 3.20 -8.17
N GLU A 153 -12.23 4.28 -8.89
CA GLU A 153 -13.63 4.55 -9.29
C GLU A 153 -14.25 3.68 -10.42
N PRO A 154 -13.54 2.97 -11.32
CA PRO A 154 -14.21 2.32 -12.45
C PRO A 154 -14.97 1.02 -12.09
N PHE A 155 -15.04 0.60 -10.82
CA PHE A 155 -15.62 -0.70 -10.44
C PHE A 155 -16.45 -0.74 -9.14
N THR A 156 -17.01 0.40 -8.69
CA THR A 156 -18.10 0.39 -7.70
C THR A 156 -19.46 0.41 -8.39
#